data_AF-A0A957RDJ6-F1
#
_entry.id   AF-A0A957RDJ6-F1
#
_cell.length_a   1.000
_cell.length_b   1.000
_cell.length_c   1.000
_cell.angle_alpha   90.00
_cell.angle_beta   90.00
_cell.angle_gamma   90.00
#
_symmetry.space_group_name_H-M   'P 1'
#
loop_
_entity.id
_entity.type
_entity.pdbx_description
1 polymer ?
#
loop_
_entity_poly.entity_id
_entity_poly.type
_entity_poly.pdbx_seq_one_letter_code
_entity_poly.pdbx_strand_id
1 'polypeptide(L)'
;MTLVHTEGCGCSAPVKEMTTEVLLGYLRHPRVKYALLLEHGCEMTHNDHMRLALAEMNLQADDFGWAGIQLDGGIVNVLNKIDFWFDENGREDASPIAVPLTSRTIGLWSDGSPDPESARAFALPPGSFASIY
;
A
#
# COMPACT_ATOMS: atom_id res chain seq x y z
N MET A 1 -5.21 -3.98 8.72
CA MET A 1 -5.13 -4.86 7.53
C MET A 1 -3.71 -5.37 7.48
N THR A 2 -3.50 -6.67 7.32
CA THR A 2 -2.15 -7.25 7.25
C THR A 2 -1.95 -7.85 5.87
N LEU A 3 -0.85 -7.49 5.20
CA LEU A 3 -0.48 -8.00 3.88
C LEU A 3 0.70 -8.94 4.06
N VAL A 4 0.41 -10.24 4.19
CA VAL A 4 1.47 -11.25 4.23
C VAL A 4 2.00 -11.47 2.81
N HIS A 5 3.30 -11.30 2.63
CA HIS A 5 3.97 -11.62 1.37
C HIS A 5 4.98 -12.74 1.62
N THR A 6 4.95 -13.78 0.80
CA THR A 6 5.84 -14.93 0.93
C THR A 6 6.99 -14.83 -0.06
N GLU A 7 7.87 -13.87 0.18
CA GLU A 7 9.16 -13.80 -0.51
C GLU A 7 10.19 -14.59 0.31
N GLY A 8 10.06 -15.92 0.28
CA GLY A 8 11.10 -16.79 0.83
C GLY A 8 12.41 -16.62 0.04
N CYS A 9 13.54 -17.04 0.64
CA CYS A 9 14.91 -16.97 0.09
C CYS A 9 15.14 -17.68 -1.27
N GLY A 10 14.09 -18.14 -1.96
CA GLY A 10 14.12 -18.78 -3.27
C GLY A 10 13.18 -18.17 -4.32
N CYS A 11 12.62 -16.98 -4.11
CA CYS A 11 11.73 -16.36 -5.09
C CYS A 11 12.50 -15.77 -6.28
N SER A 12 11.97 -15.90 -7.50
CA SER A 12 12.59 -15.37 -8.72
C SER A 12 12.38 -13.85 -8.84
N ALA A 13 13.32 -13.16 -9.50
CA ALA A 13 13.32 -11.69 -9.62
C ALA A 13 12.00 -11.08 -10.14
N PRO A 14 11.29 -11.64 -11.15
CA PRO A 14 10.04 -11.06 -11.65
C PRO A 14 8.91 -11.05 -10.61
N VAL A 15 8.87 -12.04 -9.71
CA VAL A 15 7.85 -12.12 -8.65
C VAL A 15 8.14 -11.10 -7.55
N LYS A 16 9.43 -10.83 -7.29
CA LYS A 16 9.90 -9.82 -6.32
C LYS A 16 9.55 -8.39 -6.77
N GLU A 17 9.74 -8.07 -8.05
CA GLU A 17 9.42 -6.74 -8.59
C GLU A 17 7.90 -6.46 -8.50
N MET A 18 7.07 -7.39 -8.97
CA MET A 18 5.60 -7.25 -8.88
C MET A 18 5.12 -7.12 -7.42
N THR A 19 5.72 -7.87 -6.50
CA THR A 19 5.34 -7.80 -5.08
C THR A 19 5.75 -6.44 -4.48
N THR A 20 6.95 -5.94 -4.81
CA THR A 20 7.42 -4.62 -4.39
C THR A 20 6.45 -3.52 -4.85
N GLU A 21 6.05 -3.53 -6.12
CA GLU A 21 5.12 -2.54 -6.67
C GLU A 21 3.75 -2.56 -5.97
N VAL A 22 3.23 -3.75 -5.69
CA VAL A 22 1.97 -3.90 -4.95
C VAL A 22 2.10 -3.34 -3.54
N LEU A 23 3.15 -3.70 -2.81
CA LEU A 23 3.37 -3.23 -1.44
C LEU A 23 3.56 -1.71 -1.38
N LEU A 24 4.35 -1.12 -2.28
CA LEU A 24 4.51 0.33 -2.40
C LEU A 24 3.18 1.01 -2.75
N GLY A 25 2.36 0.38 -3.60
CA GLY A 25 1.01 0.81 -3.93
C GLY A 25 0.11 0.92 -2.70
N TYR A 26 0.22 -0.03 -1.77
CA TYR A 26 -0.49 0.02 -0.49
C TYR A 26 0.07 1.09 0.44
N LEU A 27 1.40 1.20 0.57
CA LEU A 27 2.05 2.19 1.44
C LEU A 27 1.68 3.64 1.05
N ARG A 28 1.57 3.93 -0.25
CA ARG A 28 1.17 5.26 -0.75
C ARG A 28 -0.33 5.48 -0.86
N HIS A 29 -1.15 4.49 -0.50
CA HIS A 29 -2.59 4.57 -0.75
C HIS A 29 -3.22 5.69 0.11
N PRO A 30 -4.03 6.62 -0.44
CA PRO A 30 -4.54 7.79 0.31
C PRO A 30 -5.43 7.48 1.52
N ARG A 31 -5.83 6.22 1.70
CA ARG A 31 -6.60 5.74 2.87
C ARG A 31 -5.75 5.03 3.92
N VAL A 32 -4.46 4.86 3.66
CA VAL A 32 -3.50 4.31 4.62
C VAL A 32 -2.85 5.49 5.32
N LYS A 33 -3.25 5.73 6.57
CA LYS A 33 -2.68 6.81 7.41
C LYS A 33 -1.40 6.36 8.10
N TYR A 34 -1.36 5.10 8.51
CA TYR A 34 -0.22 4.48 9.19
C TYR A 34 0.03 3.11 8.56
N ALA A 35 1.27 2.81 8.26
CA ALA A 35 1.71 1.49 7.84
C ALA A 35 3.05 1.15 8.47
N LEU A 36 3.22 -0.12 8.80
CA LEU A 36 4.44 -0.66 9.39
C LEU A 36 4.88 -1.87 8.58
N LEU A 37 6.17 -1.90 8.25
CA LEU A 37 6.82 -3.02 7.57
C LEU A 37 7.47 -3.92 8.63
N LEU A 38 7.11 -5.19 8.60
CA LEU A 38 7.63 -6.21 9.50
C LEU A 38 8.32 -7.30 8.68
N GLU A 39 9.60 -7.53 8.97
CA GLU A 39 10.36 -8.63 8.40
C GLU A 39 10.76 -9.66 9.46
N HIS A 40 11.10 -10.87 9.04
CA HIS A 40 11.71 -11.84 9.93
C HIS A 40 13.21 -11.54 10.10
N GLY A 41 13.90 -11.24 9.00
CA GLY A 41 15.33 -10.91 8.93
C GLY A 41 16.18 -11.90 8.13
N CYS A 42 15.57 -12.94 7.54
CA CYS A 42 16.24 -13.95 6.70
C CYS A 42 15.81 -13.86 5.22
N GLU A 43 14.96 -12.91 4.88
CA GLU A 43 14.48 -12.68 3.52
C GLU A 43 15.59 -12.12 2.61
N MET A 44 15.40 -12.09 1.27
CA MET A 44 16.29 -11.35 0.36
C MET A 44 15.77 -9.94 0.04
N THR A 45 14.56 -9.64 0.47
CA THR A 45 13.88 -8.36 0.28
C THR A 45 13.66 -7.77 1.67
N HIS A 46 14.75 -7.27 2.23
CA HIS A 46 14.75 -6.66 3.55
C HIS A 46 14.09 -5.29 3.55
N ASN A 47 13.78 -4.80 4.74
CA ASN A 47 13.43 -3.41 5.03
C ASN A 47 14.35 -2.41 4.30
N ASP A 48 15.62 -2.73 4.09
CA ASP A 48 16.56 -1.89 3.33
C ASP A 48 16.21 -1.77 1.84
N HIS A 49 15.76 -2.86 1.19
CA HIS A 49 15.24 -2.80 -0.18
C HIS A 49 14.01 -1.90 -0.25
N MET A 50 13.09 -2.04 0.70
CA MET A 50 11.89 -1.19 0.75
C MET A 50 12.23 0.28 1.01
N ARG A 51 13.25 0.58 1.82
CA ARG A 51 13.73 1.96 2.01
C ARG A 51 14.25 2.56 0.71
N LEU A 52 15.04 1.81 -0.05
CA LEU A 52 15.54 2.26 -1.35
C LEU A 52 14.37 2.49 -2.33
N ALA A 53 13.43 1.55 -2.40
CA ALA A 53 12.29 1.65 -3.30
C ALA A 53 11.33 2.80 -2.93
N LEU A 54 11.16 3.10 -1.63
CA LEU A 54 10.43 4.30 -1.17
C LEU A 54 11.16 5.58 -1.59
N ALA A 55 12.49 5.64 -1.43
CA ALA A 55 13.29 6.79 -1.82
C ALA A 55 13.20 7.07 -3.33
N GLU A 56 13.20 6.04 -4.17
CA GLU A 56 12.99 6.16 -5.62
C GLU A 56 11.62 6.77 -5.98
N MET A 57 10.62 6.60 -5.11
CA MET A 57 9.29 7.22 -5.26
C MET A 57 9.16 8.57 -4.54
N ASN A 58 10.25 9.12 -4.00
CA ASN A 58 10.26 10.33 -3.16
C ASN A 58 9.40 10.23 -1.89
N LEU A 59 9.20 9.02 -1.36
CA LEU A 59 8.52 8.78 -0.09
C LEU A 59 9.56 8.73 1.05
N GLN A 60 9.26 9.35 2.19
CA GLN A 60 10.16 9.33 3.33
C GLN A 60 9.97 8.05 4.13
N ALA A 61 11.05 7.33 4.42
CA ALA A 61 10.98 6.09 5.19
C ALA A 61 10.44 6.33 6.61
N ASP A 62 10.70 7.51 7.18
CA ASP A 62 10.29 7.88 8.53
C ASP A 62 8.76 8.09 8.67
N ASP A 63 8.03 8.16 7.55
CA ASP A 63 6.56 8.18 7.54
C ASP A 63 5.96 6.80 7.90
N PHE A 64 6.79 5.75 7.96
CA PHE A 64 6.38 4.37 8.17
C PHE A 64 7.03 3.75 9.42
N GLY A 65 6.36 2.75 9.98
CA GLY A 65 6.91 1.89 11.02
C GLY A 65 7.83 0.83 10.42
N TRP A 66 8.86 0.43 11.17
CA TRP A 66 9.81 -0.60 10.74
C TRP A 66 10.14 -1.54 11.89
N ALA A 67 9.98 -2.84 11.67
CA ALA A 67 10.35 -3.86 12.64
C ALA A 67 10.98 -5.08 11.95
N GLY A 68 11.90 -5.75 12.65
CA GLY A 68 12.55 -6.96 12.18
C GLY A 68 12.78 -7.93 13.32
N ILE A 69 12.22 -9.15 13.24
CA ILE A 69 12.24 -10.12 14.35
C ILE A 69 13.67 -10.43 14.80
N GLN A 70 14.61 -10.66 13.87
CA GLN A 70 15.99 -10.98 14.22
C GLN A 70 16.76 -9.76 14.73
N LEU A 71 16.60 -8.59 14.11
CA LEU A 71 17.34 -7.38 14.47
C LEU A 71 16.86 -6.76 15.78
N ASP A 72 15.56 -6.86 16.08
CA ASP A 72 14.96 -6.30 17.29
C ASP A 72 15.01 -7.28 18.48
N GLY A 73 15.70 -8.43 18.36
CA GLY A 73 15.96 -9.34 19.47
C GLY A 73 14.82 -10.31 19.80
N GLY A 74 14.02 -10.67 18.79
CA GLY A 74 12.98 -11.68 18.88
C GLY A 74 11.56 -11.12 18.92
N ILE A 75 10.59 -12.03 18.82
CA ILE A 75 9.18 -11.69 18.61
C ILE A 75 8.57 -10.84 19.73
N VAL A 76 8.96 -11.07 20.99
CA VAL A 76 8.43 -10.32 22.14
C VAL A 76 8.80 -8.84 22.04
N ASN A 77 10.05 -8.54 21.69
CA ASN A 77 10.51 -7.17 21.55
C ASN A 77 9.87 -6.47 20.35
N VAL A 78 9.72 -7.19 19.23
CA VAL A 78 9.03 -6.67 18.04
C VAL A 78 7.59 -6.31 18.35
N LEU A 79 6.85 -7.17 19.06
CA LEU A 79 5.46 -6.88 19.42
C LEU A 79 5.36 -5.60 20.25
N ASN A 80 6.21 -5.45 21.28
CA ASN A 80 6.26 -4.24 22.09
C ASN A 80 6.60 -2.99 21.25
N LYS A 81 7.53 -3.11 20.30
CA LYS A 81 7.91 -2.03 19.39
C LYS A 81 6.76 -1.62 18.45
N ILE A 82 6.03 -2.60 17.92
CA ILE A 82 4.86 -2.36 17.07
C ILE A 82 3.76 -1.66 17.87
N ASP A 83 3.44 -2.17 19.06
CA ASP A 83 2.41 -1.60 19.94
C ASP A 83 2.75 -0.14 20.27
N PHE A 84 4.00 0.12 20.68
CA PHE A 84 4.49 1.45 20.97
C PHE A 84 4.36 2.39 19.76
N TRP A 85 4.78 1.94 18.57
CA TRP A 85 4.71 2.77 17.36
C TRP A 85 3.27 3.14 17.00
N PHE A 86 2.33 2.20 17.07
CA PHE A 86 0.92 2.49 16.81
C PHE A 86 0.28 3.31 17.94
N ASP A 87 0.74 3.21 19.18
CA ASP A 87 0.29 4.07 20.27
C ASP A 87 0.73 5.52 20.09
N GLU A 88 1.95 5.76 19.62
CA GLU A 88 2.46 7.10 19.36
C GLU A 88 1.82 7.74 18.13
N ASN A 89 1.63 6.96 17.07
CA ASN A 89 1.19 7.47 15.78
C ASN A 89 -0.33 7.36 15.59
N GLY A 90 -0.93 6.25 16.01
CA GLY A 90 -2.27 5.82 15.61
C GLY A 90 -3.46 6.36 16.41
N ARG A 91 -3.23 7.21 17.41
CA ARG A 91 -4.30 7.66 18.34
C ARG A 91 -5.18 8.79 17.82
N GLU A 92 -4.89 9.33 16.65
CA GLU A 92 -5.68 10.42 16.09
C GLU A 92 -6.83 9.87 15.24
N ASP A 93 -8.04 9.95 15.80
CA ASP A 93 -9.28 9.66 15.07
C ASP A 93 -9.38 10.55 13.84
N ALA A 94 -9.44 9.91 12.66
CA ALA A 94 -9.63 10.62 11.41
C ALA A 94 -11.04 11.21 11.36
N SER A 95 -11.14 12.52 11.54
CA SER A 95 -12.39 13.24 11.30
C SER A 95 -12.64 13.33 9.78
N PRO A 96 -13.87 13.08 9.29
CA PRO A 96 -14.19 13.27 7.88
C PRO A 96 -13.91 14.70 7.45
N ILE A 97 -13.06 14.87 6.44
CA ILE A 97 -12.82 16.16 5.80
C ILE A 97 -13.60 16.24 4.49
N ALA A 98 -14.26 17.38 4.27
CA ALA A 98 -14.86 17.70 2.98
C ALA A 98 -13.73 17.93 1.97
N VAL A 99 -13.75 17.18 0.86
CA VAL A 99 -12.78 17.33 -0.22
C VAL A 99 -13.49 17.22 -1.57
N PRO A 100 -12.93 17.80 -2.65
CA PRO A 100 -13.55 17.76 -3.97
C PRO A 100 -13.76 16.32 -4.46
N LEU A 101 -14.84 16.09 -5.23
CA LEU A 101 -15.06 14.80 -5.91
C LEU A 101 -13.88 14.42 -6.83
N THR A 102 -13.15 15.40 -7.36
CA THR A 102 -11.97 15.20 -8.19
C THR A 102 -10.78 14.57 -7.46
N SER A 103 -10.80 14.51 -6.12
CA SER A 103 -9.78 13.84 -5.29
C SER A 103 -10.12 12.37 -4.99
N ARG A 104 -11.17 11.83 -5.60
CA ARG A 104 -11.64 10.46 -5.38
C ARG A 104 -11.23 9.56 -6.54
N THR A 105 -10.63 8.43 -6.22
CA THR A 105 -10.39 7.35 -7.17
C THR A 105 -11.41 6.24 -6.93
N ILE A 106 -12.15 5.86 -7.97
CA ILE A 106 -13.08 4.73 -7.94
C ILE A 106 -12.52 3.66 -8.88
N GLY A 107 -12.25 2.49 -8.33
CA GLY A 107 -11.93 1.30 -9.13
C GLY A 107 -13.22 0.61 -9.57
N LEU A 108 -13.32 0.29 -10.85
CA LEU A 108 -14.40 -0.53 -11.41
C LEU A 108 -13.80 -1.84 -11.90
N TRP A 109 -14.38 -2.95 -11.48
CA TRP A 109 -14.02 -4.29 -11.94
C TRP A 109 -15.30 -5.01 -12.37
N SER A 110 -15.27 -5.59 -13.56
CA SER A 110 -16.32 -6.48 -14.05
C SER A 110 -15.71 -7.85 -14.32
N ASP A 111 -16.49 -8.90 -14.07
CA ASP A 111 -16.20 -10.23 -14.61
C ASP A 111 -17.02 -10.44 -15.90
N GLY A 112 -16.42 -11.12 -16.88
CA GLY A 112 -17.01 -11.32 -18.20
C GLY A 112 -16.90 -10.12 -19.15
N SER A 113 -17.45 -10.29 -20.37
CA SER A 113 -17.46 -9.23 -21.38
C SER A 113 -18.57 -8.22 -21.07
N PRO A 114 -18.27 -6.91 -21.06
CA PRO A 114 -19.31 -5.90 -20.90
C PRO A 114 -20.28 -5.98 -22.07
N ASP A 115 -21.56 -5.70 -21.82
CA ASP A 115 -22.52 -5.52 -22.89
C ASP A 115 -22.10 -4.30 -23.76
N PRO A 116 -22.59 -4.21 -25.02
CA PRO A 116 -22.17 -3.15 -25.94
C PRO A 116 -22.46 -1.72 -25.44
N GLU A 117 -23.48 -1.51 -24.62
CA GLU A 117 -23.82 -0.18 -24.09
C GLU A 117 -22.81 0.25 -23.04
N SER A 118 -22.51 -0.63 -22.08
CA SER A 118 -21.47 -0.42 -21.07
C SER A 118 -20.10 -0.18 -21.72
N ALA A 119 -19.72 -1.01 -22.70
CA ALA A 119 -18.44 -0.86 -23.41
C ALA A 119 -18.31 0.51 -24.10
N ARG A 120 -19.38 0.99 -24.73
CA ARG A 120 -19.39 2.31 -25.38
C ARG A 120 -19.31 3.45 -24.37
N ALA A 121 -20.01 3.36 -23.24
CA ALA A 121 -19.99 4.39 -22.20
C ALA A 121 -18.58 4.60 -21.62
N PHE A 122 -17.83 3.52 -21.39
CA PHE A 122 -16.46 3.58 -20.85
C PHE A 122 -15.37 3.85 -21.89
N ALA A 123 -15.66 3.72 -23.19
CA ALA A 123 -14.70 4.04 -24.26
C ALA A 123 -14.63 5.54 -24.59
N LEU A 124 -15.55 6.37 -24.08
CA LEU A 124 -15.58 7.79 -24.35
C LEU A 124 -14.53 8.56 -23.52
N PRO A 125 -13.84 9.56 -24.09
CA PRO A 125 -12.85 10.33 -23.35
C PRO A 125 -13.49 11.15 -22.21
N PRO A 126 -12.72 11.48 -21.16
CA PRO A 126 -13.20 12.28 -20.03
C PRO A 126 -13.82 13.60 -20.51
N GLY A 127 -15.03 13.91 -20.05
CA GLY A 127 -15.77 15.13 -20.42
C GLY A 127 -16.77 14.99 -21.58
N SER A 128 -16.93 13.80 -22.14
CA SER A 128 -17.91 13.52 -23.22
C SER A 128 -19.36 13.33 -22.72
N PHE A 129 -19.58 13.43 -21.41
CA PHE A 129 -20.93 13.36 -20.85
C PHE A 129 -21.66 14.67 -21.12
N ALA A 130 -22.55 14.65 -22.12
CA ALA A 130 -23.47 15.75 -22.35
C ALA A 130 -24.28 15.99 -21.06
N SER A 131 -24.39 17.26 -20.67
CA SER A 131 -25.24 17.69 -19.57
C SER A 131 -26.67 17.22 -19.84
N ILE A 132 -27.16 16.27 -19.04
CA ILE A 132 -28.57 15.94 -18.98
C ILE A 132 -29.16 16.75 -17.82
N TYR A 133 -29.44 18.03 -18.09
CA TYR A 133 -30.45 18.84 -17.40
C TYR A 133 -31.09 19.76 -18.42
#